data_AF-A0A959EIA1-F1
#
_entry.id   AF-A0A959EIA1-F1
#
_cell.length_a   1.000
_cell.length_b   1.000
_cell.length_c   1.000
_cell.angle_alpha   90.00
_cell.angle_beta   90.00
_cell.angle_gamma   90.00
#
_symmetry.space_group_name_H-M   'P 1'
#
loop_
_entity.id
_entity.type
_entity.pdbx_description
1 polymer ?
#
loop_
_entity_poly.entity_id
_entity_poly.type
_entity_poly.pdbx_seq_one_letter_code
_entity_poly.pdbx_strand_id
1 'polypeptide(L)'
;MGNKIATTVSFNLPDGKEVVIETGKLATQADGSVVVRVGKTMLFAVVVSSTEAREGQSFFPLSVDYQEKFAAAGRIPGNFFRREAKLNDYEVLTSRLVDRAIRPLFPDGYMFETQIIINLISGEKEVLPDAYAALAASAALAVSDIPFGGPISEVRVALIDGEYKVNPDREELENAKLEIIVAASMDNVMMVEGEASECTEKELIEAIRFGHEAIKVQVQAQLELAKKVGEKALTKREFEVPVIEDEVKAYVAAQTHDAIYQVAKSFSDKNTRKQGFKEVQEQLMAKLTEEKGEEFVEESGAMYKEAFDKLKKEVIRNMVLTESVRLDGRKLDEIRPIWTEVDYLPSTHGSAIFTRGETQSLTSLTMGTKLDEMMLDQALN
;
A
#
# COMPACT_ATOMS: atom_id res chain seq x y z
N MET A 1 11.30 -28.14 -12.19
CA MET A 1 10.05 -28.56 -12.87
C MET A 1 8.94 -28.55 -11.84
N GLY A 2 7.73 -28.14 -12.21
CA GLY A 2 6.59 -28.05 -11.26
C GLY A 2 6.25 -29.38 -10.60
N ASN A 3 5.79 -29.33 -9.35
CA ASN A 3 5.31 -30.52 -8.66
C ASN A 3 3.98 -30.96 -9.29
N LYS A 4 3.84 -32.27 -9.54
CA LYS A 4 2.58 -32.84 -10.04
C LYS A 4 1.46 -32.71 -9.01
N ILE A 5 1.81 -32.78 -7.72
CA ILE A 5 0.91 -32.61 -6.58
C ILE A 5 1.30 -31.31 -5.90
N ALA A 6 0.36 -30.40 -5.78
CA ALA A 6 0.57 -29.12 -5.14
C ALA A 6 0.48 -29.23 -3.61
N THR A 7 1.16 -28.33 -2.92
CA THR A 7 0.98 -28.18 -1.47
C THR A 7 -0.20 -27.27 -1.23
N THR A 8 -1.17 -27.72 -0.43
CA THR A 8 -2.42 -27.00 -0.19
C THR A 8 -2.73 -26.82 1.30
N VAL A 9 -3.39 -25.71 1.60
CA VAL A 9 -4.09 -25.44 2.86
C VAL A 9 -5.45 -24.85 2.49
N SER A 10 -6.50 -25.21 3.23
CA SER A 10 -7.80 -24.57 3.09
C SER A 10 -8.33 -24.09 4.43
N PHE A 11 -9.21 -23.10 4.38
CA PHE A 11 -9.93 -22.55 5.53
C PHE A 11 -11.32 -22.11 5.07
N ASN A 12 -12.22 -21.89 6.02
CA ASN A 12 -13.57 -21.40 5.73
C ASN A 12 -13.71 -19.94 6.14
N LEU A 13 -14.41 -19.17 5.32
CA LEU A 13 -14.92 -17.85 5.68
C LEU A 13 -16.07 -17.98 6.71
N PRO A 14 -16.47 -16.88 7.37
CA PRO A 14 -17.55 -16.91 8.36
C PRO A 14 -18.89 -17.46 7.83
N ASP A 15 -19.15 -17.32 6.54
CA ASP A 15 -20.34 -17.84 5.86
C ASP A 15 -20.22 -19.32 5.44
N GLY A 16 -19.06 -19.95 5.69
CA GLY A 16 -18.77 -21.33 5.35
C GLY A 16 -18.16 -21.56 3.96
N LYS A 17 -17.96 -20.51 3.14
CA LYS A 17 -17.27 -20.66 1.85
C LYS A 17 -15.82 -21.10 2.07
N GLU A 18 -15.42 -22.19 1.41
CA GLU A 18 -14.04 -22.68 1.47
C GLU A 18 -13.12 -21.85 0.56
N VAL A 19 -11.99 -21.43 1.11
CA VAL A 19 -10.88 -20.80 0.40
C VAL A 19 -9.69 -21.77 0.43
N VAL A 20 -9.14 -22.07 -0.75
CA VAL A 20 -7.99 -22.97 -0.91
C VAL A 20 -6.79 -22.16 -1.37
N ILE A 21 -5.65 -22.31 -0.68
CA ILE A 21 -4.36 -21.74 -1.06
C ILE A 21 -3.44 -22.88 -1.53
N GLU A 22 -2.92 -22.77 -2.75
CA GLU A 22 -2.10 -23.79 -3.43
C GLU A 22 -0.74 -23.22 -3.86
N THR A 23 0.34 -23.98 -3.66
CA THR A 23 1.68 -23.65 -4.21
C THR A 23 2.43 -24.87 -4.76
N GLY A 24 3.48 -24.62 -5.55
CA GLY A 24 4.44 -25.62 -6.05
C GLY A 24 4.13 -26.19 -7.43
N LYS A 25 2.95 -25.93 -7.99
CA LYS A 25 2.54 -26.43 -9.31
C LYS A 25 2.88 -25.46 -10.44
N LEU A 26 2.56 -24.17 -10.27
CA LEU A 26 2.76 -23.11 -11.26
C LEU A 26 3.99 -22.27 -10.91
N ALA A 27 4.62 -21.65 -11.92
CA ALA A 27 5.76 -20.71 -11.79
C ALA A 27 6.83 -21.11 -10.75
N THR A 28 7.32 -22.35 -10.81
CA THR A 28 8.35 -22.85 -9.85
C THR A 28 9.72 -22.19 -9.94
N GLN A 29 9.95 -21.32 -10.92
CA GLN A 29 11.16 -20.52 -11.04
C GLN A 29 11.07 -19.18 -10.31
N ALA A 30 9.86 -18.74 -9.93
CA ALA A 30 9.71 -17.55 -9.11
C ALA A 30 10.14 -17.82 -7.67
N ASP A 31 10.47 -16.74 -6.95
CA ASP A 31 10.82 -16.83 -5.53
C ASP A 31 9.63 -17.38 -4.75
N GLY A 32 8.43 -16.86 -5.04
CA GLY A 32 7.16 -17.36 -4.52
C GLY A 32 6.04 -17.34 -5.55
N SER A 33 5.15 -18.32 -5.50
CA SER A 33 3.95 -18.35 -6.33
C SER A 33 2.83 -19.12 -5.66
N VAL A 34 1.61 -18.60 -5.75
CA VAL A 34 0.43 -19.14 -5.10
C VAL A 34 -0.79 -19.00 -5.99
N VAL A 35 -1.68 -19.98 -5.94
CA VAL A 35 -3.04 -19.88 -6.44
C VAL A 35 -4.01 -19.86 -5.26
N VAL A 36 -4.84 -18.82 -5.18
CA VAL A 36 -5.99 -18.76 -4.26
C VAL A 36 -7.24 -19.14 -5.05
N ARG A 37 -8.05 -20.06 -4.51
CA ARG A 37 -9.32 -20.49 -5.12
C ARG A 37 -10.47 -20.36 -4.13
N VAL A 38 -11.54 -19.74 -4.60
CA VAL A 38 -12.85 -19.65 -3.92
C VAL A 38 -13.91 -20.01 -4.94
N GLY A 39 -14.64 -21.12 -4.71
CA GLY A 39 -15.55 -21.64 -5.73
C GLY A 39 -14.84 -21.87 -7.07
N LYS A 40 -15.25 -21.13 -8.11
CA LYS A 40 -14.62 -21.14 -9.44
C LYS A 40 -13.70 -19.94 -9.69
N THR A 41 -13.66 -18.98 -8.78
CA THR A 41 -12.73 -17.85 -8.84
C THR A 41 -11.34 -18.29 -8.40
N MET A 42 -10.34 -17.99 -9.23
CA MET A 42 -8.94 -18.35 -9.03
C MET A 42 -8.03 -17.16 -9.32
N LEU A 43 -7.28 -16.73 -8.31
CA LEU A 43 -6.23 -15.73 -8.43
C LEU A 43 -4.88 -16.41 -8.40
N PHE A 44 -4.00 -16.05 -9.33
CA PHE A 44 -2.63 -16.52 -9.40
C PHE A 44 -1.66 -15.38 -9.14
N ALA A 45 -0.95 -15.46 -8.01
CA ALA A 45 0.06 -14.51 -7.61
C ALA A 45 1.46 -15.08 -7.76
N VAL A 46 2.39 -14.25 -8.24
CA VAL A 46 3.81 -14.55 -8.40
C VAL A 46 4.61 -13.39 -7.86
N VAL A 47 5.65 -13.69 -7.08
CA VAL A 47 6.59 -12.69 -6.58
C VAL A 47 8.02 -13.06 -6.98
N VAL A 48 8.76 -12.04 -7.41
CA VAL A 48 10.20 -12.12 -7.69
C VAL A 48 10.86 -10.88 -7.11
N SER A 49 11.99 -11.06 -6.45
CA SER A 49 12.86 -9.98 -5.99
C SER A 49 14.28 -10.21 -6.48
N SER A 50 14.93 -9.15 -6.95
CA SER A 50 16.37 -9.19 -7.25
C SER A 50 17.18 -9.61 -6.02
N THR A 51 18.35 -10.20 -6.25
CA THR A 51 19.32 -10.55 -5.20
C THR A 51 20.40 -9.47 -5.04
N GLU A 52 20.44 -8.50 -5.94
CA GLU A 52 21.36 -7.37 -5.94
C GLU A 52 20.55 -6.07 -6.07
N ALA A 53 20.92 -5.05 -5.30
CA ALA A 53 20.36 -3.72 -5.43
C ALA A 53 21.00 -3.01 -6.64
N ARG A 54 20.23 -2.19 -7.34
CA ARG A 54 20.77 -1.37 -8.44
C ARG A 54 21.70 -0.29 -7.88
N GLU A 55 22.79 -0.02 -8.59
CA GLU A 55 23.71 1.07 -8.23
C GLU A 55 22.97 2.42 -8.22
N GLY A 56 23.19 3.23 -7.18
CA GLY A 56 22.55 4.53 -7.02
C GLY A 56 21.05 4.51 -6.68
N GLN A 57 20.49 3.33 -6.33
CA GLN A 57 19.09 3.21 -5.92
C GLN A 57 18.82 4.01 -4.64
N SER A 58 17.88 4.97 -4.70
CA SER A 58 17.55 5.87 -3.59
C SER A 58 16.21 5.58 -2.91
N PHE A 59 15.47 4.58 -3.39
CA PHE A 59 14.17 4.18 -2.85
C PHE A 59 13.91 2.69 -3.09
N PHE A 60 13.04 2.08 -2.30
CA PHE A 60 12.63 0.69 -2.49
C PHE A 60 11.74 0.51 -3.75
N PRO A 61 12.21 -0.16 -4.82
CA PRO A 61 11.44 -0.35 -6.03
C PRO A 61 10.52 -1.58 -5.90
N LEU A 62 9.32 -1.33 -5.37
CA LEU A 62 8.23 -2.30 -5.33
C LEU A 62 7.18 -1.94 -6.39
N SER A 63 6.84 -2.90 -7.25
CA SER A 63 5.72 -2.83 -8.19
C SER A 63 4.72 -3.94 -7.90
N VAL A 64 3.44 -3.60 -7.90
CA VAL A 64 2.33 -4.53 -7.78
C VAL A 64 1.41 -4.33 -8.96
N ASP A 65 1.18 -5.39 -9.72
CA ASP A 65 0.27 -5.40 -10.86
C ASP A 65 -0.82 -6.46 -10.63
N TYR A 66 -2.06 -6.02 -10.50
CA TYR A 66 -3.24 -6.88 -10.58
C TYR A 66 -3.86 -6.76 -11.97
N GLN A 67 -4.11 -7.88 -12.64
CA GLN A 67 -4.72 -7.92 -13.97
C GLN A 67 -5.78 -9.00 -14.09
N GLU A 68 -6.93 -8.66 -14.68
CA GLU A 68 -7.96 -9.62 -15.03
C GLU A 68 -7.76 -10.13 -16.45
N LYS A 69 -7.61 -11.45 -16.61
CA LYS A 69 -7.62 -12.04 -17.95
C LYS A 69 -9.06 -12.20 -18.41
N PHE A 70 -9.41 -11.70 -19.59
CA PHE A 70 -10.78 -11.87 -20.12
C PHE A 70 -11.11 -13.35 -20.36
N ALA A 71 -10.09 -14.14 -20.67
CA ALA A 71 -10.21 -15.60 -20.74
C ALA A 71 -10.65 -16.25 -19.42
N ALA A 72 -10.44 -15.60 -18.26
CA ALA A 72 -10.92 -16.08 -16.96
C ALA A 72 -12.45 -16.15 -16.90
N ALA A 73 -13.14 -15.34 -17.70
CA ALA A 73 -14.59 -15.35 -17.88
C ALA A 73 -15.03 -15.95 -19.24
N GLY A 74 -14.10 -16.56 -20.00
CA GLY A 74 -14.38 -17.11 -21.32
C GLY A 74 -14.68 -16.06 -22.40
N ARG A 75 -14.19 -14.82 -22.22
CA ARG A 75 -14.45 -13.69 -23.13
C ARG A 75 -13.20 -13.28 -23.91
N ILE A 76 -13.43 -12.59 -25.04
CA ILE A 76 -12.40 -11.89 -25.80
C ILE A 76 -12.54 -10.39 -25.51
N PRO A 77 -11.46 -9.64 -25.26
CA PRO A 77 -11.52 -8.19 -25.00
C PRO A 77 -12.28 -7.40 -26.07
N GLY A 78 -13.07 -6.42 -25.64
CA GLY A 78 -13.89 -5.57 -26.51
C GLY A 78 -13.10 -4.57 -27.34
N ASN A 79 -11.85 -4.29 -26.97
CA ASN A 79 -10.99 -3.31 -27.62
C ASN A 79 -10.56 -3.70 -29.06
N PHE A 80 -10.02 -2.72 -29.80
CA PHE A 80 -9.59 -2.90 -31.19
C PHE A 80 -8.55 -4.01 -31.38
N PHE A 81 -7.66 -4.19 -30.40
CA PHE A 81 -6.56 -5.15 -30.48
C PHE A 81 -6.95 -6.58 -30.08
N ARG A 82 -8.16 -6.79 -29.53
CA ARG A 82 -8.64 -8.08 -28.98
C ARG A 82 -7.66 -8.69 -27.97
N ARG A 83 -7.01 -7.85 -27.17
CA ARG A 83 -5.95 -8.24 -26.23
C ARG A 83 -5.93 -7.32 -25.02
N GLU A 84 -5.68 -7.87 -23.85
CA GLU A 84 -5.43 -7.11 -22.63
C GLU A 84 -4.12 -6.31 -22.80
N ALA A 85 -4.18 -5.01 -22.51
CA ALA A 85 -3.07 -4.09 -22.70
C ALA A 85 -2.73 -3.41 -21.37
N LYS A 86 -3.02 -2.11 -21.25
CA LYS A 86 -2.85 -1.34 -20.03
C LYS A 86 -3.89 -1.78 -18.99
N LEU A 87 -3.50 -1.76 -17.72
CA LEU A 87 -4.42 -1.91 -16.60
C LEU A 87 -5.51 -0.83 -16.65
N ASN A 88 -6.76 -1.25 -16.45
CA ASN A 88 -7.91 -0.38 -16.29
C ASN A 88 -7.97 0.22 -14.86
N ASP A 89 -8.89 1.13 -14.60
CA ASP A 89 -8.95 1.83 -13.31
C ASP A 89 -9.22 0.87 -12.13
N TYR A 90 -10.08 -0.13 -12.30
CA TYR A 90 -10.34 -1.14 -11.27
C TYR A 90 -9.08 -1.98 -10.97
N GLU A 91 -8.35 -2.38 -12.01
CA GLU A 91 -7.10 -3.13 -11.88
C GLU A 91 -6.00 -2.30 -11.18
N VAL A 92 -5.89 -1.02 -11.53
CA VAL A 92 -4.97 -0.07 -10.88
C VAL A 92 -5.35 0.16 -9.41
N LEU A 93 -6.64 0.33 -9.12
CA LEU A 93 -7.13 0.51 -7.75
C LEU A 93 -6.85 -0.73 -6.90
N THR A 94 -7.13 -1.91 -7.41
CA THR A 94 -6.82 -3.19 -6.74
C THR A 94 -5.32 -3.34 -6.51
N SER A 95 -4.49 -3.02 -7.50
CA SER A 95 -3.03 -3.01 -7.36
C SER A 95 -2.56 -2.10 -6.22
N ARG A 96 -3.19 -0.91 -6.08
CA ARG A 96 -2.88 0.05 -5.02
C ARG A 96 -3.34 -0.43 -3.63
N LEU A 97 -4.46 -1.14 -3.52
CA LEU A 97 -4.91 -1.75 -2.26
C LEU A 97 -3.85 -2.71 -1.73
N VAL A 98 -3.39 -3.62 -2.59
CA VAL A 98 -2.34 -4.58 -2.24
C VAL A 98 -1.03 -3.88 -1.89
N ASP A 99 -0.55 -2.96 -2.74
CA ASP A 99 0.71 -2.22 -2.51
C ASP A 99 0.72 -1.50 -1.16
N ARG A 100 -0.36 -0.76 -0.84
CA ARG A 100 -0.50 -0.03 0.44
C ARG A 100 -0.40 -0.95 1.64
N ALA A 101 -0.95 -2.17 1.54
CA ALA A 101 -0.99 -3.10 2.65
C ALA A 101 0.36 -3.80 2.88
N ILE A 102 1.08 -4.16 1.82
CA ILE A 102 2.35 -4.91 1.92
C ILE A 102 3.59 -4.02 2.05
N ARG A 103 3.61 -2.83 1.44
CA ARG A 103 4.81 -1.99 1.33
C ARG A 103 5.45 -1.66 2.69
N PRO A 104 4.69 -1.34 3.75
CA PRO A 104 5.26 -1.03 5.07
C PRO A 104 5.88 -2.22 5.78
N LEU A 105 5.68 -3.45 5.28
CA LEU A 105 6.14 -4.68 5.92
C LEU A 105 7.47 -5.17 5.35
N PHE A 106 7.99 -4.54 4.30
CA PHE A 106 9.37 -4.77 3.91
C PHE A 106 10.30 -4.11 4.94
N PRO A 107 11.38 -4.78 5.35
CA PRO A 107 12.33 -4.22 6.30
C PRO A 107 12.90 -2.87 5.83
N ASP A 108 13.19 -1.98 6.79
CA ASP A 108 13.89 -0.73 6.51
C ASP A 108 15.22 -1.01 5.80
N GLY A 109 15.49 -0.27 4.72
CA GLY A 109 16.71 -0.45 3.91
C GLY A 109 16.63 -1.56 2.87
N TYR A 110 15.49 -2.26 2.73
CA TYR A 110 15.31 -3.23 1.65
C TYR A 110 15.20 -2.51 0.28
N MET A 111 16.26 -2.56 -0.52
CA MET A 111 16.38 -1.81 -1.79
C MET A 111 16.38 -2.71 -3.05
N PHE A 112 15.98 -3.97 -2.91
CA PHE A 112 15.93 -4.91 -4.03
C PHE A 112 14.65 -4.72 -4.84
N GLU A 113 14.79 -4.74 -6.16
CA GLU A 113 13.65 -4.60 -7.06
C GLU A 113 12.73 -5.80 -6.90
N THR A 114 11.51 -5.52 -6.45
CA THR A 114 10.50 -6.53 -6.14
C THR A 114 9.27 -6.31 -7.00
N GLN A 115 8.87 -7.34 -7.72
CA GLN A 115 7.66 -7.33 -8.53
C GLN A 115 6.69 -8.39 -8.04
N ILE A 116 5.44 -7.98 -7.85
CA ILE A 116 4.32 -8.84 -7.51
C ILE A 116 3.31 -8.74 -8.65
N ILE A 117 3.01 -9.86 -9.28
CA ILE A 117 2.01 -9.95 -10.35
C ILE A 117 0.89 -10.86 -9.88
N ILE A 118 -0.34 -10.37 -9.94
CA ILE A 118 -1.56 -11.08 -9.56
C ILE A 118 -2.46 -11.12 -10.79
N ASN A 119 -2.88 -12.31 -11.20
CA ASN A 119 -3.80 -12.48 -12.31
C ASN A 119 -5.07 -13.17 -11.86
N LEU A 120 -6.24 -12.64 -12.23
CA LEU A 120 -7.47 -13.44 -12.26
C LEU A 120 -7.37 -14.42 -13.45
N ILE A 121 -7.33 -15.72 -13.16
CA ILE A 121 -7.15 -16.78 -14.17
C ILE A 121 -8.40 -17.64 -14.38
N SER A 122 -9.36 -17.61 -13.45
CA SER A 122 -10.71 -18.14 -13.57
C SER A 122 -11.59 -17.25 -12.71
N GLY A 123 -12.79 -16.87 -13.17
CA GLY A 123 -13.68 -16.03 -12.40
C GLY A 123 -15.14 -16.47 -12.50
N GLU A 124 -15.86 -16.33 -11.40
CA GLU A 124 -17.32 -16.36 -11.38
C GLU A 124 -17.87 -14.98 -11.05
N LYS A 125 -19.05 -14.66 -11.60
CA LYS A 125 -19.62 -13.31 -11.57
C LYS A 125 -19.86 -12.79 -10.14
N GLU A 126 -20.28 -13.68 -9.25
CA GLU A 126 -20.71 -13.32 -7.89
C GLU A 126 -19.55 -13.05 -6.94
N VAL A 127 -18.40 -13.71 -7.14
CA VAL A 127 -17.25 -13.55 -6.26
C VAL A 127 -16.35 -12.43 -6.76
N LEU A 128 -16.23 -11.38 -5.95
CA LEU A 128 -15.33 -10.27 -6.23
C LEU A 128 -13.87 -10.66 -5.92
N PRO A 129 -12.98 -10.64 -6.93
CA PRO A 129 -11.61 -11.15 -6.78
C PRO A 129 -10.69 -10.18 -6.04
N ASP A 130 -10.98 -8.89 -6.02
CA ASP A 130 -10.20 -7.88 -5.31
C ASP A 130 -10.08 -8.16 -3.82
N ALA A 131 -11.12 -8.68 -3.17
CA ALA A 131 -11.12 -9.07 -1.76
C ALA A 131 -10.15 -10.22 -1.41
N TYR A 132 -9.50 -10.84 -2.40
CA TYR A 132 -8.54 -11.94 -2.24
C TYR A 132 -7.17 -11.62 -2.84
N ALA A 133 -6.96 -10.43 -3.41
CA ALA A 133 -5.73 -10.09 -4.12
C ALA A 133 -4.53 -10.01 -3.16
N ALA A 134 -4.68 -9.32 -2.03
CA ALA A 134 -3.64 -9.22 -1.00
C ALA A 134 -3.42 -10.57 -0.30
N LEU A 135 -4.45 -11.40 -0.13
CA LEU A 135 -4.28 -12.79 0.33
C LEU A 135 -3.34 -13.56 -0.61
N ALA A 136 -3.57 -13.47 -1.92
CA ALA A 136 -2.75 -14.16 -2.92
C ALA A 136 -1.30 -13.64 -2.93
N ALA A 137 -1.12 -12.31 -2.92
CA ALA A 137 0.20 -11.68 -2.87
C ALA A 137 0.97 -12.01 -1.60
N SER A 138 0.32 -11.88 -0.44
CA SER A 138 0.91 -12.19 0.86
C SER A 138 1.26 -13.67 0.97
N ALA A 139 0.39 -14.56 0.48
CA ALA A 139 0.68 -15.99 0.47
C ALA A 139 1.89 -16.31 -0.42
N ALA A 140 2.02 -15.66 -1.58
CA ALA A 140 3.19 -15.82 -2.45
C ALA A 140 4.48 -15.34 -1.78
N LEU A 141 4.45 -14.21 -1.05
CA LEU A 141 5.56 -13.73 -0.22
C LEU A 141 5.86 -14.67 0.96
N ALA A 142 4.82 -15.26 1.58
CA ALA A 142 4.97 -16.16 2.72
C ALA A 142 5.71 -17.45 2.34
N VAL A 143 5.49 -17.96 1.11
CA VAL A 143 6.15 -19.17 0.60
C VAL A 143 7.50 -18.92 -0.10
N SER A 144 7.95 -17.67 -0.18
CA SER A 144 9.26 -17.29 -0.71
C SER A 144 10.30 -17.13 0.40
N ASP A 145 11.54 -16.91 0.00
CA ASP A 145 12.65 -16.53 0.87
C ASP A 145 12.77 -15.00 1.04
N ILE A 146 11.87 -14.18 0.47
CA ILE A 146 11.97 -12.71 0.53
C ILE A 146 11.71 -12.21 1.96
N PRO A 147 12.56 -11.31 2.52
CA PRO A 147 12.33 -10.68 3.81
C PRO A 147 11.04 -9.86 3.81
N PHE A 148 10.07 -10.27 4.61
CA PHE A 148 8.74 -9.68 4.67
C PHE A 148 8.15 -9.87 6.07
N GLY A 149 7.72 -8.78 6.70
CA GLY A 149 7.16 -8.73 8.06
C GLY A 149 5.69 -9.15 8.17
N GLY A 150 5.14 -9.78 7.13
CA GLY A 150 3.79 -10.37 7.16
C GLY A 150 3.77 -11.79 7.75
N PRO A 151 2.75 -12.62 7.44
CA PRO A 151 1.75 -12.40 6.40
C PRO A 151 0.66 -11.41 6.78
N ILE A 152 -0.02 -10.90 5.76
CA ILE A 152 -1.28 -10.16 5.88
C ILE A 152 -2.39 -10.87 5.11
N SER A 153 -3.62 -10.40 5.31
CA SER A 153 -4.66 -10.63 4.33
C SER A 153 -5.55 -9.40 4.20
N GLU A 154 -6.46 -9.42 3.25
CA GLU A 154 -7.54 -8.45 3.14
C GLU A 154 -8.90 -9.15 3.02
N VAL A 155 -9.94 -8.43 3.44
CA VAL A 155 -11.34 -8.84 3.25
C VAL A 155 -12.19 -7.61 2.95
N ARG A 156 -13.24 -7.81 2.15
CA ARG A 156 -14.36 -6.88 2.03
C ARG A 156 -15.33 -7.13 3.18
N VAL A 157 -15.72 -6.09 3.90
CA VAL A 157 -16.75 -6.14 4.93
C VAL A 157 -17.87 -5.21 4.51
N ALA A 158 -19.08 -5.74 4.45
CA ALA A 158 -20.27 -4.95 4.18
C ALA A 158 -21.25 -5.00 5.35
N LEU A 159 -21.96 -3.90 5.58
CA LEU A 159 -23.14 -3.85 6.47
C LEU A 159 -24.39 -3.90 5.61
N ILE A 160 -25.08 -5.03 5.60
CA ILE A 160 -26.26 -5.29 4.77
C ILE A 160 -27.40 -5.67 5.70
N ASP A 161 -28.52 -4.95 5.62
CA ASP A 161 -29.70 -5.17 6.48
C ASP A 161 -29.40 -5.20 7.99
N GLY A 162 -28.37 -4.46 8.43
CA GLY A 162 -27.95 -4.40 9.83
C GLY A 162 -26.99 -5.50 10.28
N GLU A 163 -26.58 -6.40 9.37
CA GLU A 163 -25.63 -7.48 9.64
C GLU A 163 -24.31 -7.28 8.89
N TYR A 164 -23.20 -7.56 9.57
CA TYR A 164 -21.88 -7.52 8.94
C TYR A 164 -21.60 -8.84 8.21
N LYS A 165 -21.17 -8.73 6.96
CA LYS A 165 -20.77 -9.87 6.12
C LYS A 165 -19.34 -9.69 5.63
N VAL A 166 -18.57 -10.79 5.64
CA VAL A 166 -17.23 -10.85 5.07
C VAL A 166 -17.33 -11.42 3.66
N ASN A 167 -16.71 -10.72 2.71
CA ASN A 167 -16.66 -11.06 1.29
C ASN A 167 -18.06 -11.45 0.73
N PRO A 168 -19.09 -10.59 0.91
CA PRO A 168 -20.41 -10.85 0.35
C PRO A 168 -20.33 -10.98 -1.17
N ASP A 169 -21.32 -11.66 -1.74
CA ASP A 169 -21.43 -11.77 -3.19
C ASP A 169 -21.84 -10.43 -3.81
N ARG A 170 -21.51 -10.25 -5.10
CA ARG A 170 -21.72 -8.98 -5.82
C ARG A 170 -23.16 -8.47 -5.72
N GLU A 171 -24.15 -9.34 -5.90
CA GLU A 171 -25.57 -8.96 -5.81
C GLU A 171 -25.99 -8.47 -4.41
N GLU A 172 -25.34 -8.95 -3.35
CA GLU A 172 -25.67 -8.54 -1.98
C GLU A 172 -25.19 -7.10 -1.68
N LEU A 173 -24.18 -6.62 -2.39
CA LEU A 173 -23.59 -5.29 -2.20
C LEU A 173 -24.48 -4.15 -2.67
N GLU A 174 -25.42 -4.40 -3.59
CA GLU A 174 -26.35 -3.37 -4.07
C GLU A 174 -27.17 -2.74 -2.93
N ASN A 175 -27.35 -3.46 -1.83
CA ASN A 175 -28.10 -3.01 -0.64
C ASN A 175 -27.19 -2.70 0.56
N ALA A 176 -25.87 -2.61 0.37
CA ALA A 176 -24.94 -2.36 1.46
C ALA A 176 -25.01 -0.89 1.93
N LYS A 177 -25.16 -0.69 3.24
CA LYS A 177 -25.05 0.63 3.88
C LYS A 177 -23.60 1.11 3.97
N LEU A 178 -22.69 0.16 4.23
CA LEU A 178 -21.26 0.39 4.38
C LEU A 178 -20.56 -0.74 3.66
N GLU A 179 -19.50 -0.42 2.94
CA GLU A 179 -18.62 -1.41 2.34
C GLU A 179 -17.17 -0.94 2.45
N ILE A 180 -16.33 -1.76 3.07
CA ILE A 180 -14.91 -1.45 3.25
C ILE A 180 -14.05 -2.66 2.91
N ILE A 181 -12.90 -2.43 2.30
CA ILE A 181 -11.80 -3.38 2.26
C ILE A 181 -10.86 -3.05 3.41
N VAL A 182 -10.60 -4.06 4.24
CA VAL A 182 -9.69 -3.98 5.39
C VAL A 182 -8.55 -4.93 5.11
N ALA A 183 -7.31 -4.46 5.22
CA ALA A 183 -6.13 -5.30 5.21
C ALA A 183 -5.40 -5.22 6.55
N ALA A 184 -4.99 -6.38 7.06
CA ALA A 184 -4.39 -6.51 8.38
C ALA A 184 -3.41 -7.69 8.45
N SER A 185 -2.45 -7.59 9.38
CA SER A 185 -1.69 -8.73 9.85
C SER A 185 -2.44 -9.45 10.98
N MET A 186 -1.79 -10.43 11.62
CA MET A 186 -2.35 -11.08 12.82
C MET A 186 -2.74 -10.06 13.90
N ASP A 187 -1.91 -9.02 14.08
CA ASP A 187 -2.00 -8.12 15.22
C ASP A 187 -2.48 -6.71 14.86
N ASN A 188 -2.22 -6.23 13.64
CA ASN A 188 -2.38 -4.82 13.29
C ASN A 188 -3.17 -4.62 12.00
N VAL A 189 -4.09 -3.65 12.02
CA VAL A 189 -4.76 -3.14 10.81
C VAL A 189 -3.80 -2.20 10.08
N MET A 190 -3.63 -2.44 8.78
CA MET A 190 -2.65 -1.74 7.95
C MET A 190 -3.31 -0.74 7.01
N MET A 191 -4.45 -1.12 6.44
CA MET A 191 -5.12 -0.36 5.39
C MET A 191 -6.64 -0.55 5.49
N VAL A 192 -7.37 0.54 5.31
CA VAL A 192 -8.83 0.56 5.17
C VAL A 192 -9.16 1.48 4.01
N GLU A 193 -10.02 1.03 3.12
CA GLU A 193 -10.58 1.79 1.98
C GLU A 193 -12.05 1.39 1.84
N GLY A 194 -12.93 2.31 1.43
CA GLY A 194 -14.32 1.95 1.17
C GLY A 194 -15.26 3.14 1.09
N GLU A 195 -16.54 2.84 1.01
CA GLU A 195 -17.63 3.80 0.86
C GLU A 195 -18.81 3.46 1.78
N ALA A 196 -19.64 4.47 2.05
CA ALA A 196 -20.79 4.32 2.92
C ALA A 196 -21.91 5.30 2.58
N SER A 197 -23.15 4.84 2.75
CA SER A 197 -24.36 5.65 2.77
C SER A 197 -24.63 6.11 4.20
N GLU A 198 -23.96 7.18 4.63
CA GLU A 198 -24.10 7.80 5.96
C GLU A 198 -24.05 6.79 7.12
N CYS A 199 -22.89 6.18 7.34
CA CYS A 199 -22.65 5.31 8.50
C CYS A 199 -22.17 6.09 9.73
N THR A 200 -22.42 5.55 10.91
CA THR A 200 -21.85 6.04 12.17
C THR A 200 -20.41 5.56 12.34
N GLU A 201 -19.60 6.30 13.10
CA GLU A 201 -18.22 5.88 13.41
C GLU A 201 -18.17 4.53 14.12
N LYS A 202 -19.19 4.24 14.95
CA LYS A 202 -19.33 2.95 15.61
C LYS A 202 -19.50 1.83 14.57
N GLU A 203 -20.37 2.02 13.58
CA GLU A 203 -20.60 1.01 12.54
C GLU A 203 -19.32 0.72 11.75
N LEU A 204 -18.52 1.76 11.46
CA LEU A 204 -17.23 1.63 10.77
C LEU A 204 -16.19 0.87 11.61
N ILE A 205 -16.02 1.23 12.88
CA ILE A 205 -15.05 0.56 13.79
C ILE A 205 -15.41 -0.92 13.96
N GLU A 206 -16.71 -1.21 14.09
CA GLU A 206 -17.22 -2.59 14.17
C GLU A 206 -16.94 -3.38 12.90
N ALA A 207 -17.13 -2.79 11.71
CA ALA A 207 -16.79 -3.43 10.45
C ALA A 207 -15.29 -3.77 10.35
N ILE A 208 -14.42 -2.85 10.77
CA ILE A 208 -12.96 -3.07 10.80
C ILE A 208 -12.61 -4.25 11.73
N ARG A 209 -13.19 -4.27 12.94
CA ARG A 209 -12.96 -5.36 13.90
C ARG A 209 -13.46 -6.70 13.37
N PHE A 210 -14.66 -6.73 12.80
CA PHE A 210 -15.25 -7.93 12.23
C PHE A 210 -14.39 -8.49 11.08
N GLY A 211 -13.89 -7.61 10.19
CA GLY A 211 -12.95 -7.99 9.14
C GLY A 211 -11.62 -8.51 9.68
N HIS A 212 -11.05 -7.87 10.71
CA HIS A 212 -9.77 -8.30 11.30
C HIS A 212 -9.83 -9.72 11.86
N GLU A 213 -10.93 -10.10 12.52
CA GLU A 213 -11.10 -11.48 13.02
C GLU A 213 -11.12 -12.51 11.88
N ALA A 214 -11.77 -12.20 10.76
CA ALA A 214 -11.74 -13.08 9.59
C ALA A 214 -10.34 -13.16 8.97
N ILE A 215 -9.60 -12.05 8.90
CA ILE A 215 -8.23 -11.99 8.37
C ILE A 215 -7.28 -12.90 9.16
N LYS A 216 -7.40 -12.96 10.50
CA LYS A 216 -6.54 -13.81 11.34
C LYS A 216 -6.57 -15.28 10.92
N VAL A 217 -7.74 -15.79 10.51
CA VAL A 217 -7.89 -17.16 9.97
C VAL A 217 -7.09 -17.33 8.67
N GLN A 218 -7.14 -16.35 7.79
CA GLN A 218 -6.42 -16.38 6.51
C GLN A 218 -4.91 -16.28 6.69
N VAL A 219 -4.44 -15.44 7.63
CA VAL A 219 -3.02 -15.32 8.00
C VAL A 219 -2.51 -16.64 8.57
N GLN A 220 -3.29 -17.31 9.42
CA GLN A 220 -2.93 -18.61 9.98
C GLN A 220 -2.79 -19.67 8.88
N ALA A 221 -3.69 -19.71 7.90
CA ALA A 221 -3.60 -20.61 6.76
C ALA A 221 -2.32 -20.38 5.91
N GLN A 222 -1.90 -19.12 5.73
CA GLN A 222 -0.64 -18.80 5.05
C GLN A 222 0.59 -19.30 5.82
N LEU A 223 0.60 -19.13 7.15
CA LEU A 223 1.67 -19.64 8.02
C LEU A 223 1.75 -21.17 7.96
N GLU A 224 0.61 -21.85 7.93
CA GLU A 224 0.55 -23.31 7.76
C GLU A 224 1.07 -23.74 6.38
N LEU A 225 0.74 -22.99 5.32
CA LEU A 225 1.26 -23.27 3.99
C LEU A 225 2.78 -23.12 3.95
N ALA A 226 3.32 -22.03 4.50
CA ALA A 226 4.76 -21.80 4.60
C ALA A 226 5.47 -22.94 5.36
N LYS A 227 4.88 -23.40 6.48
CA LYS A 227 5.41 -24.56 7.23
C LYS A 227 5.44 -25.84 6.39
N LYS A 228 4.42 -26.10 5.56
CA LYS A 228 4.38 -27.26 4.65
C LYS A 228 5.41 -27.14 3.51
N VAL A 229 5.72 -25.92 3.06
CA VAL A 229 6.78 -25.66 2.06
C VAL A 229 8.17 -25.92 2.65
N GLY A 230 8.37 -25.66 3.95
CA GLY A 230 9.60 -25.96 4.66
C GLY A 230 10.65 -24.86 4.55
N GLU A 231 11.94 -25.23 4.54
CA GLU A 231 13.07 -24.29 4.66
C GLU A 231 13.04 -23.15 3.64
N LYS A 232 12.62 -23.41 2.39
CA LYS A 232 12.50 -22.37 1.36
C LYS A 232 11.63 -21.18 1.81
N ALA A 233 10.56 -21.45 2.57
CA ALA A 233 9.64 -20.42 3.05
C ALA A 233 10.02 -19.89 4.44
N LEU A 234 10.61 -20.74 5.28
CA LEU A 234 10.90 -20.43 6.69
C LEU A 234 12.23 -19.70 6.88
N THR A 235 13.20 -19.89 5.98
CA THR A 235 14.49 -19.22 6.03
C THR A 235 14.48 -18.08 5.01
N LYS A 236 14.35 -16.85 5.50
CA LYS A 236 14.41 -15.65 4.64
C LYS A 236 15.87 -15.38 4.25
N ARG A 237 16.09 -14.98 3.00
CA ARG A 237 17.41 -14.60 2.49
C ARG A 237 17.94 -13.41 3.30
N GLU A 238 19.23 -13.44 3.60
CA GLU A 238 19.88 -12.33 4.26
C GLU A 238 20.09 -11.18 3.27
N PHE A 239 20.07 -9.95 3.79
CA PHE A 239 20.45 -8.78 3.03
C PHE A 239 21.16 -7.79 3.94
N GLU A 240 22.10 -7.05 3.37
CA GLU A 240 22.85 -6.03 4.09
C GLU A 240 22.07 -4.71 4.06
N VAL A 241 21.83 -4.15 5.25
CA VAL A 241 21.34 -2.79 5.40
C VAL A 241 22.54 -1.90 5.69
N PRO A 242 22.76 -0.81 4.94
CA PRO A 242 23.78 0.18 5.29
C PRO A 242 23.56 0.67 6.73
N VAL A 243 24.48 0.33 7.63
CA VAL A 243 24.42 0.78 9.01
C VAL A 243 25.01 2.19 9.07
N ILE A 244 24.20 3.14 9.55
CA ILE A 244 24.72 4.46 9.90
C ILE A 244 25.46 4.32 11.22
N GLU A 245 26.76 4.54 11.19
CA GLU A 245 27.63 4.50 12.36
C GLU A 245 27.18 5.51 13.42
N ASP A 246 27.32 5.14 14.71
CA ASP A 246 26.88 6.01 15.80
C ASP A 246 27.68 7.30 15.88
N GLU A 247 28.94 7.30 15.44
CA GLU A 247 29.76 8.50 15.31
C GLU A 247 29.16 9.48 14.29
N VAL A 248 28.65 8.98 13.15
CA VAL A 248 27.98 9.80 12.13
C VAL A 248 26.70 10.40 12.70
N LYS A 249 25.88 9.59 13.39
CA LYS A 249 24.67 10.09 14.05
C LYS A 249 24.99 11.17 15.08
N ALA A 250 25.98 10.94 15.94
CA ALA A 250 26.40 11.88 16.96
C ALA A 250 26.91 13.20 16.36
N TYR A 251 27.74 13.11 15.32
CA TYR A 251 28.23 14.28 14.59
C TYR A 251 27.07 15.09 13.99
N VAL A 252 26.17 14.44 13.24
CA VAL A 252 25.03 15.11 12.60
C VAL A 252 24.11 15.73 13.65
N ALA A 253 23.86 15.04 14.76
CA ALA A 253 23.07 15.56 15.87
C ALA A 253 23.70 16.81 16.48
N ALA A 254 24.99 16.77 16.81
CA ALA A 254 25.71 17.91 17.39
C ALA A 254 25.68 19.15 16.47
N GLN A 255 25.74 18.96 15.16
CA GLN A 255 25.77 20.07 14.20
C GLN A 255 24.40 20.61 13.82
N THR A 256 23.35 19.79 13.85
CA THR A 256 22.07 20.15 13.20
C THR A 256 20.84 20.08 14.07
N HIS A 257 20.87 19.41 15.23
CA HIS A 257 19.69 19.20 16.07
C HIS A 257 18.95 20.50 16.40
N ASP A 258 19.68 21.48 16.96
CA ASP A 258 19.08 22.73 17.39
C ASP A 258 18.57 23.55 16.20
N ALA A 259 19.30 23.56 15.09
CA ALA A 259 18.89 24.26 13.87
C ALA A 259 17.61 23.64 13.27
N ILE A 260 17.52 22.30 13.22
CA ILE A 260 16.30 21.59 12.80
C ILE A 260 15.14 21.97 13.71
N TYR A 261 15.34 21.96 15.03
CA TYR A 261 14.31 22.30 16.00
C TYR A 261 13.83 23.75 15.84
N GLN A 262 14.73 24.71 15.64
CA GLN A 262 14.38 26.12 15.39
C GLN A 262 13.57 26.27 14.10
N VAL A 263 13.99 25.64 13.00
CA VAL A 263 13.23 25.66 11.74
C VAL A 263 11.84 25.06 11.93
N ALA A 264 11.74 23.93 12.62
CA ALA A 264 10.47 23.26 12.88
C ALA A 264 9.53 24.09 13.78
N LYS A 265 10.08 24.86 14.73
CA LYS A 265 9.35 25.70 15.69
C LYS A 265 9.09 27.13 15.20
N SER A 266 9.60 27.48 14.02
CA SER A 266 9.39 28.80 13.41
C SER A 266 7.94 29.07 12.98
N PHE A 267 7.10 28.03 12.93
CA PHE A 267 5.70 28.09 12.48
C PHE A 267 5.52 28.71 11.09
N SER A 268 6.54 28.60 10.24
CA SER A 268 6.53 29.18 8.90
C SER A 268 5.66 28.39 7.92
N ASP A 269 5.36 29.01 6.78
CA ASP A 269 4.75 28.35 5.62
C ASP A 269 5.64 27.20 5.09
N LYS A 270 5.04 26.33 4.26
CA LYS A 270 5.71 25.12 3.77
C LYS A 270 6.96 25.42 2.95
N ASN A 271 6.98 26.49 2.15
CA ASN A 271 8.11 26.81 1.29
C ASN A 271 9.28 27.33 2.13
N THR A 272 9.02 28.28 3.03
CA THR A 272 10.02 28.80 3.98
C THR A 272 10.60 27.68 4.83
N ARG A 273 9.75 26.77 5.34
CA ARG A 273 10.20 25.63 6.14
C ARG A 273 11.06 24.65 5.33
N LYS A 274 10.66 24.34 4.09
CA LYS A 274 11.43 23.47 3.19
C LYS A 274 12.81 24.06 2.89
N GLN A 275 12.86 25.36 2.65
CA GLN A 275 14.10 26.08 2.40
C GLN A 275 14.99 26.10 3.65
N GLY A 276 14.43 26.36 4.84
CA GLY A 276 15.18 26.31 6.10
C GLY A 276 15.82 24.94 6.36
N PHE A 277 15.09 23.83 6.18
CA PHE A 277 15.69 22.50 6.33
C PHE A 277 16.77 22.21 5.29
N LYS A 278 16.60 22.71 4.06
CA LYS A 278 17.60 22.58 3.01
C LYS A 278 18.88 23.34 3.36
N GLU A 279 18.76 24.55 3.89
CA GLU A 279 19.90 25.36 4.32
C GLU A 279 20.67 24.69 5.46
N VAL A 280 19.99 24.10 6.44
CA VAL A 280 20.65 23.35 7.52
C VAL A 280 21.41 22.14 6.95
N GLN A 281 20.82 21.43 5.99
CA GLN A 281 21.49 20.31 5.32
C GLN A 281 22.71 20.79 4.52
N GLU A 282 22.58 21.88 3.76
CA GLU A 282 23.69 22.46 2.98
C GLU A 282 24.83 22.92 3.90
N GLN A 283 24.53 23.53 5.05
CA GLN A 283 25.52 23.93 6.05
C GLN A 283 26.24 22.72 6.66
N LEU A 284 25.51 21.63 6.96
CA LEU A 284 26.10 20.38 7.41
C LEU A 284 27.08 19.82 6.36
N MET A 285 26.67 19.79 5.10
CA MET A 285 27.52 19.28 4.02
C MET A 285 28.75 20.17 3.79
N ALA A 286 28.59 21.50 3.83
CA ALA A 286 29.70 22.43 3.68
C ALA A 286 30.74 22.28 4.80
N LYS A 287 30.29 22.16 6.06
CA LYS A 287 31.19 21.87 7.19
C LYS A 287 31.90 20.53 7.04
N LEU A 288 31.18 19.50 6.59
CA LEU A 288 31.76 18.18 6.35
C LEU A 288 32.84 18.24 5.27
N THR A 289 32.62 19.00 4.19
CA THR A 289 33.61 19.26 3.14
C THR A 289 34.83 20.01 3.67
N GLU A 290 34.63 21.02 4.53
CA GLU A 290 35.73 21.79 5.13
C GLU A 290 36.59 20.93 6.07
N GLU A 291 35.97 20.09 6.90
CA GLU A 291 36.68 19.28 7.90
C GLU A 291 37.34 18.01 7.32
N LYS A 292 36.69 17.37 6.33
CA LYS A 292 37.10 16.04 5.82
C LYS A 292 37.49 16.02 4.35
N GLY A 293 37.32 17.13 3.61
CA GLY A 293 37.66 17.25 2.19
C GLY A 293 36.54 16.80 1.24
N GLU A 294 36.69 17.13 -0.05
CA GLU A 294 35.70 16.81 -1.09
C GLU A 294 35.61 15.31 -1.38
N GLU A 295 36.74 14.60 -1.43
CA GLU A 295 36.81 13.15 -1.68
C GLU A 295 36.00 12.35 -0.63
N PHE A 296 36.12 12.71 0.65
CA PHE A 296 35.33 12.08 1.72
C PHE A 296 33.83 12.28 1.54
N VAL A 297 33.42 13.47 1.09
CA VAL A 297 32.00 13.80 0.89
C VAL A 297 31.42 13.09 -0.33
N GLU A 298 32.22 12.86 -1.37
CA GLU A 298 31.81 12.05 -2.52
C GLU A 298 31.54 10.60 -2.12
N GLU A 299 32.39 10.01 -1.28
CA GLU A 299 32.25 8.63 -0.83
C GLU A 299 31.17 8.45 0.26
N SER A 300 31.17 9.31 1.28
CA SER A 300 30.38 9.12 2.51
C SER A 300 29.21 10.08 2.66
N GLY A 301 29.09 11.10 1.80
CA GLY A 301 28.09 12.17 1.97
C GLY A 301 26.64 11.69 1.93
N ALA A 302 26.35 10.59 1.22
CA ALA A 302 25.02 9.99 1.20
C ALA A 302 24.58 9.51 2.61
N MET A 303 25.49 8.90 3.36
CA MET A 303 25.23 8.41 4.72
C MET A 303 24.91 9.57 5.69
N TYR A 304 25.62 10.69 5.58
CA TYR A 304 25.37 11.88 6.40
C TYR A 304 24.02 12.54 6.07
N LYS A 305 23.62 12.55 4.78
CA LYS A 305 22.29 13.02 4.36
C LYS A 305 21.18 12.14 4.90
N GLU A 306 21.34 10.81 4.85
CA GLU A 306 20.37 9.88 5.42
C GLU A 306 20.27 10.03 6.95
N ALA A 307 21.40 10.17 7.64
CA ALA A 307 21.44 10.44 9.07
C ALA A 307 20.72 11.73 9.43
N PHE A 308 20.92 12.80 8.64
CA PHE A 308 20.22 14.07 8.78
C PHE A 308 18.71 13.91 8.60
N ASP A 309 18.26 13.17 7.60
CA ASP A 309 16.83 12.95 7.35
C ASP A 309 16.16 12.13 8.47
N LYS A 310 16.85 11.12 9.03
CA LYS A 310 16.39 10.36 10.19
C LYS A 310 16.28 11.24 11.43
N LEU A 311 17.34 12.02 11.74
CA LEU A 311 17.33 12.97 12.86
C LEU A 311 16.22 14.02 12.70
N LYS A 312 16.07 14.59 11.50
CA LYS A 312 15.01 15.56 11.20
C LYS A 312 13.63 15.00 11.51
N LYS A 313 13.34 13.76 11.09
CA LYS A 313 12.08 13.07 11.40
C LYS A 313 11.89 12.91 12.91
N GLU A 314 12.94 12.51 13.62
CA GLU A 314 12.92 12.33 15.08
C GLU A 314 12.66 13.65 15.83
N VAL A 315 13.44 14.69 15.55
CA VAL A 315 13.33 16.01 16.20
C VAL A 315 11.95 16.61 16.01
N ILE A 316 11.41 16.55 14.78
CA ILE A 316 10.06 17.02 14.48
C ILE A 316 9.02 16.22 15.28
N ARG A 317 9.13 14.88 15.29
CA ARG A 317 8.20 14.01 16.02
C ARG A 317 8.23 14.32 17.51
N ASN A 318 9.41 14.46 18.10
CA ASN A 318 9.58 14.76 19.52
C ASN A 318 8.96 16.11 19.88
N MET A 319 9.22 17.16 19.09
CA MET A 319 8.59 18.47 19.32
C MET A 319 7.05 18.37 19.32
N VAL A 320 6.45 17.72 18.31
CA VAL A 320 4.98 17.63 18.24
C VAL A 320 4.42 16.88 19.45
N LEU A 321 5.11 15.84 19.94
CA LEU A 321 4.70 15.06 21.10
C LEU A 321 4.86 15.83 22.43
N THR A 322 5.95 16.58 22.60
CA THR A 322 6.25 17.28 23.87
C THR A 322 5.50 18.59 23.99
N GLU A 323 5.38 19.34 22.89
CA GLU A 323 4.78 20.68 22.91
C GLU A 323 3.32 20.69 22.48
N SER A 324 2.81 19.59 21.90
CA SER A 324 1.44 19.48 21.39
C SER A 324 1.08 20.56 20.35
N VAL A 325 2.08 21.05 19.62
CA VAL A 325 1.95 22.06 18.57
C VAL A 325 2.52 21.50 17.26
N ARG A 326 1.87 21.84 16.15
CA ARG A 326 2.28 21.42 14.80
C ARG A 326 3.32 22.38 14.21
N LEU A 327 3.96 21.94 13.14
CA LEU A 327 4.96 22.72 12.39
C LEU A 327 4.46 24.07 11.82
N ASP A 328 3.15 24.27 11.75
CA ASP A 328 2.49 25.50 11.30
C ASP A 328 1.82 26.27 12.45
N GLY A 329 2.18 25.95 13.71
CA GLY A 329 1.72 26.66 14.91
C GLY A 329 0.35 26.23 15.43
N ARG A 330 -0.39 25.39 14.68
CA ARG A 330 -1.72 24.94 15.07
C ARG A 330 -1.69 23.91 16.20
N LYS A 331 -2.77 23.87 16.97
CA LYS A 331 -3.04 22.75 17.89
C LYS A 331 -3.35 21.46 17.12
N LEU A 332 -3.38 20.33 17.83
CA LEU A 332 -3.65 19.02 17.23
C LEU A 332 -5.07 18.90 16.67
N ASP A 333 -6.04 19.59 17.26
CA ASP A 333 -7.47 19.62 16.92
C ASP A 333 -7.87 20.82 16.04
N GLU A 334 -6.96 21.73 15.77
CA GLU A 334 -7.24 22.93 15.00
C GLU A 334 -7.13 22.69 13.49
N ILE A 335 -8.18 23.03 12.75
CA ILE A 335 -8.23 22.93 11.28
C ILE A 335 -7.57 24.15 10.61
N ARG A 336 -7.04 23.96 9.40
CA ARG A 336 -6.50 25.07 8.59
C ARG A 336 -7.64 26.02 8.15
N PRO A 337 -7.35 27.32 7.91
CA PRO A 337 -8.33 28.25 7.35
C PRO A 337 -8.96 27.71 6.05
N ILE A 338 -10.28 27.87 5.93
CA ILE A 338 -11.05 27.43 4.76
C ILE A 338 -11.67 28.66 4.11
N TRP A 339 -11.58 28.72 2.79
CA TRP A 339 -12.43 29.61 2.00
C TRP A 339 -12.91 28.87 0.76
N THR A 340 -14.09 29.25 0.28
CA THR A 340 -14.75 28.64 -0.85
C THR A 340 -15.32 29.71 -1.76
N GLU A 341 -15.31 29.44 -3.07
CA GLU A 341 -15.95 30.27 -4.08
C GLU A 341 -16.68 29.36 -5.06
N VAL A 342 -17.92 29.68 -5.38
CA VAL A 342 -18.73 28.97 -6.37
C VAL A 342 -18.79 29.80 -7.64
N ASP A 343 -19.06 29.15 -8.78
CA ASP A 343 -19.20 29.78 -10.09
C ASP A 343 -17.94 30.54 -10.58
N TYR A 344 -16.76 30.04 -10.24
CA TYR A 344 -15.48 30.63 -10.65
C TYR A 344 -15.22 30.53 -12.16
N LEU A 345 -15.60 29.41 -12.79
CA LEU A 345 -15.43 29.18 -14.23
C LEU A 345 -16.71 29.57 -14.98
N PRO A 346 -16.65 30.55 -15.91
CA PRO A 346 -17.85 31.11 -16.55
C PRO A 346 -18.50 30.18 -17.59
N SER A 347 -17.78 29.18 -18.09
CA SER A 347 -18.24 28.32 -19.20
C SER A 347 -18.65 26.91 -18.78
N THR A 348 -18.40 26.51 -17.54
CA THR A 348 -18.75 25.18 -17.03
C THR A 348 -20.20 25.15 -16.52
N HIS A 349 -20.84 23.98 -16.51
CA HIS A 349 -22.19 23.87 -15.93
C HIS A 349 -22.22 24.19 -14.42
N GLY A 350 -21.15 23.85 -13.71
CA GLY A 350 -20.90 24.29 -12.35
C GLY A 350 -19.42 24.27 -12.04
N SER A 351 -18.98 25.13 -11.13
CA SER A 351 -17.59 25.12 -10.66
C SER A 351 -17.47 25.62 -9.23
N ALA A 352 -16.40 25.19 -8.56
CA ALA A 352 -16.06 25.67 -7.23
C ALA A 352 -14.54 25.67 -7.01
N ILE A 353 -14.06 26.67 -6.30
CA ILE A 353 -12.76 26.64 -5.62
C ILE A 353 -13.01 26.24 -4.18
N PHE A 354 -12.29 25.21 -3.74
CA PHE A 354 -12.17 24.85 -2.34
C PHE A 354 -10.71 25.01 -1.91
N THR A 355 -10.47 25.86 -0.90
CA THR A 355 -9.13 26.03 -0.33
C THR A 355 -9.15 25.71 1.15
N ARG A 356 -8.20 24.88 1.60
CA ARG A 356 -7.95 24.56 3.01
C ARG A 356 -6.46 24.73 3.33
N GLY A 357 -6.09 25.88 3.89
CA GLY A 357 -4.70 26.32 4.05
C GLY A 357 -3.98 26.41 2.70
N GLU A 358 -2.82 25.76 2.57
CA GLU A 358 -2.03 25.73 1.32
C GLU A 358 -2.49 24.66 0.31
N THR A 359 -3.64 24.02 0.52
CA THR A 359 -4.20 23.03 -0.41
C THR A 359 -5.44 23.62 -1.07
N GLN A 360 -5.42 23.70 -2.40
CA GLN A 360 -6.52 24.23 -3.20
C GLN A 360 -6.92 23.23 -4.28
N SER A 361 -8.23 23.12 -4.53
CA SER A 361 -8.81 22.37 -5.65
C SER A 361 -9.76 23.28 -6.42
N LEU A 362 -9.60 23.31 -7.74
CA LEU A 362 -10.59 23.84 -8.67
C LEU A 362 -11.37 22.64 -9.23
N THR A 363 -12.64 22.57 -8.90
CA THR A 363 -13.53 21.47 -9.32
C THR A 363 -14.57 22.01 -10.28
N SER A 364 -14.81 21.30 -11.38
CA SER A 364 -15.90 21.58 -12.32
C SER A 364 -16.89 20.42 -12.36
N LEU A 365 -18.13 20.74 -12.71
CA LEU A 365 -19.21 19.79 -12.92
C LEU A 365 -19.71 19.93 -14.36
N THR A 366 -19.94 18.80 -15.01
CA THR A 366 -20.49 18.73 -16.37
C THR A 366 -21.67 17.78 -16.40
N MET A 367 -22.82 18.26 -16.85
CA MET A 367 -23.98 17.41 -17.14
C MET A 367 -23.88 16.83 -18.54
N GLY A 368 -24.26 15.57 -18.68
CA GLY A 368 -24.32 14.85 -19.95
C GLY A 368 -25.64 14.08 -20.08
N THR A 369 -25.77 13.34 -21.16
CA THR A 369 -26.88 12.43 -21.45
C THR A 369 -26.46 10.98 -21.20
N LYS A 370 -27.38 10.03 -21.40
CA LYS A 370 -27.05 8.60 -21.35
C LYS A 370 -25.97 8.17 -22.36
N LEU A 371 -25.77 8.94 -23.43
CA LEU A 371 -24.71 8.66 -24.42
C LEU A 371 -23.31 8.98 -23.88
N ASP A 372 -23.22 9.77 -22.80
CA ASP A 372 -21.97 10.18 -22.17
C ASP A 372 -21.60 9.27 -20.98
N GLU A 373 -22.41 8.24 -20.67
CA GLU A 373 -22.10 7.25 -19.65
C GLU A 373 -20.83 6.45 -20.02
N MET A 374 -19.92 6.31 -19.05
CA MET A 374 -18.68 5.55 -19.26
C MET A 374 -19.00 4.06 -19.40
N MET A 375 -18.71 3.51 -20.57
CA MET A 375 -18.77 2.06 -20.77
C MET A 375 -17.57 1.39 -20.08
N LEU A 376 -17.85 0.51 -19.13
CA LEU A 376 -16.84 -0.27 -18.41
C LEU A 376 -16.71 -1.66 -19.05
N ASP A 377 -15.57 -1.95 -19.67
CA ASP A 377 -15.23 -3.28 -20.20
C ASP A 377 -14.25 -3.96 -19.23
N GLN A 378 -14.79 -4.83 -18.36
CA GLN A 378 -14.01 -5.61 -17.38
C GLN A 378 -14.24 -7.11 -17.63
N ALA A 379 -13.35 -7.98 -17.16
CA ALA A 379 -13.47 -9.40 -17.45
C ALA A 379 -14.79 -9.98 -16.88
N LEU A 380 -15.16 -9.53 -15.67
CA LEU A 380 -16.34 -9.98 -14.94
C LEU A 380 -17.58 -9.06 -15.07
N ASN A 381 -17.58 -8.06 -15.95
CA ASN A 381 -18.74 -7.18 -16.21
C ASN A 381 -19.18 -7.13 -17.67
#